data_AF-K1TK67-F1
#
_entry.id   AF-K1TK67-F1
#
_cell.length_a   1.000
_cell.length_b   1.000
_cell.length_c   1.000
_cell.angle_alpha   90.00
_cell.angle_beta   90.00
_cell.angle_gamma   90.00
#
_symmetry.space_group_name_H-M   'P 1'
#
loop_
_entity.id
_entity.type
_entity.pdbx_description
1 polymer ?
#
loop_
_entity_poly.entity_id
_entity_poly.type
_entity_poly.pdbx_seq_one_letter_code
_entity_poly.pdbx_strand_id
1 'polypeptide(L)'
;MSDKGAMEILKLFFTPNEELYDKKITDFFDDEVLNSNFWLYWRTMFAFENWHSALEMKLYIQRYIHHIGGLPDFTALRFTKYNQYESMILPMIKYLEGFGVQFHYNTKVENVEFDIQEYKKV
;
A
#
# COMPACT_ATOMS: atom_id res chain seq x y z
N MET A 1 17.07 2.38 16.35
CA MET A 1 16.88 0.96 15.97
C MET A 1 18.19 0.25 16.23
N SER A 2 18.17 -1.00 16.69
CA SER A 2 19.38 -1.81 16.89
C SER A 2 19.97 -2.24 15.54
N ASP A 3 21.25 -2.62 15.52
CA ASP A 3 21.90 -3.16 14.32
C ASP A 3 21.22 -4.44 13.82
N LYS A 4 20.73 -5.28 14.74
CA LYS A 4 19.97 -6.49 14.41
C LYS A 4 18.67 -6.15 13.69
N GLY A 5 17.86 -5.24 14.24
CA GLY A 5 16.63 -4.81 13.58
C GLY A 5 16.88 -4.15 12.21
N ALA A 6 17.95 -3.38 12.07
CA ALA A 6 18.37 -2.82 10.79
C ALA A 6 18.71 -3.92 9.75
N MET A 7 19.42 -4.96 10.18
CA MET A 7 19.77 -6.09 9.32
C MET A 7 18.55 -6.92 8.91
N GLU A 8 17.54 -7.06 9.77
CA GLU A 8 16.28 -7.72 9.40
C GLU A 8 15.52 -6.94 8.32
N ILE A 9 15.43 -5.61 8.45
CA ILE A 9 14.81 -4.76 7.41
C ILE A 9 15.58 -4.87 6.10
N LEU A 10 16.92 -4.87 6.16
CA LEU A 10 17.77 -5.05 4.98
C LEU A 10 17.57 -6.43 4.35
N LYS A 11 17.44 -7.49 5.16
CA LYS A 11 17.13 -8.83 4.70
C LYS A 11 15.80 -8.84 3.95
N LEU A 12 14.74 -8.26 4.52
CA LEU A 12 13.43 -8.16 3.87
C LEU A 12 13.53 -7.45 2.52
N PHE A 13 14.30 -6.35 2.45
CA PHE A 13 14.48 -5.56 1.24
C PHE A 13 15.03 -6.38 0.06
N PHE A 14 15.92 -7.34 0.34
CA PHE A 14 16.58 -8.17 -0.67
C PHE A 14 15.95 -9.56 -0.87
N THR A 15 15.13 -10.05 0.06
CA THR A 15 14.46 -11.36 -0.08
C THR A 15 13.62 -11.41 -1.37
N PRO A 16 13.75 -12.41 -2.25
CA PRO A 16 12.92 -12.55 -3.45
C PRO A 16 11.42 -12.49 -3.13
N ASN A 17 10.60 -11.94 -4.04
CA ASN A 17 9.17 -11.74 -3.78
C ASN A 17 8.46 -13.08 -3.54
N GLU A 18 8.86 -14.10 -4.30
CA GLU A 18 8.32 -15.45 -4.28
C GLU A 18 8.49 -16.13 -2.93
N GLU A 19 9.57 -15.78 -2.21
CA GLU A 19 9.83 -16.27 -0.86
C GLU A 19 8.96 -15.60 0.21
N LEU A 20 8.20 -14.55 -0.14
CA LEU A 20 7.34 -13.79 0.78
C LEU A 20 5.85 -14.03 0.53
N TYR A 21 5.47 -14.88 -0.43
CA TYR A 21 4.07 -15.21 -0.68
C TYR A 21 3.45 -15.88 0.55
N ASP A 22 2.25 -15.43 0.90
CA ASP A 22 1.46 -15.86 2.06
C ASP A 22 2.15 -15.72 3.43
N LYS A 23 3.28 -15.02 3.51
CA LYS A 23 3.99 -14.77 4.78
C LYS A 23 3.47 -13.53 5.47
N LYS A 24 3.30 -13.65 6.79
CA LYS A 24 2.97 -12.54 7.68
C LYS A 24 4.23 -11.77 8.06
N ILE A 25 4.07 -10.52 8.45
CA ILE A 25 5.16 -9.70 9.01
C ILE A 25 5.81 -10.39 10.23
N THR A 26 5.01 -11.02 11.08
CA THR A 26 5.46 -11.82 12.23
C THR A 26 6.17 -13.13 11.89
N ASP A 27 6.03 -13.64 10.66
CA ASP A 27 6.81 -14.79 10.20
C ASP A 27 8.23 -14.37 9.76
N PHE A 28 8.48 -13.07 9.60
CA PHE A 28 9.75 -12.54 9.10
C PHE A 28 10.54 -11.78 10.17
N PHE A 29 9.87 -10.96 10.98
CA PHE A 29 10.48 -10.10 11.98
C PHE A 29 10.31 -10.63 13.39
N ASP A 30 11.31 -10.37 14.23
CA ASP A 30 11.22 -10.63 15.66
C ASP A 30 10.97 -9.36 16.48
N ASP A 31 11.01 -9.50 17.80
CA ASP A 31 10.74 -8.45 18.77
C ASP A 31 11.65 -7.21 18.62
N GLU A 32 12.84 -7.33 18.03
CA GLU A 32 13.74 -6.20 17.76
C GLU A 32 13.11 -5.19 16.81
N VAL A 33 12.46 -5.67 15.75
CA VAL A 33 11.74 -4.80 14.81
C VAL A 33 10.36 -4.50 15.35
N LEU A 34 9.62 -5.50 15.84
CA LEU A 34 8.22 -5.35 16.25
C LEU A 34 8.02 -4.46 17.48
N ASN A 35 9.05 -4.25 18.31
CA ASN A 35 9.00 -3.30 19.43
C ASN A 35 9.78 -2.00 19.17
N SER A 36 10.25 -1.78 17.94
CA SER A 36 11.01 -0.58 17.58
C SER A 36 10.10 0.64 17.33
N ASN A 37 10.65 1.85 17.53
CA ASN A 37 10.01 3.08 17.10
C ASN A 37 9.75 3.11 15.58
N PHE A 38 10.61 2.43 14.79
CA PHE A 38 10.39 2.29 13.36
C PHE A 38 9.06 1.58 13.08
N TRP A 39 8.82 0.42 13.70
CA TRP A 39 7.58 -0.32 13.51
C TRP A 39 6.37 0.44 14.03
N LEU A 40 6.49 1.12 15.17
CA LEU A 40 5.43 1.99 15.68
C LEU A 40 5.00 3.04 14.66
N TYR A 41 5.95 3.80 14.09
CA TYR A 41 5.64 4.79 13.07
C TYR A 41 5.07 4.12 11.82
N TRP A 42 5.74 3.09 11.32
CA TRP A 42 5.36 2.41 10.09
C TRP A 42 3.93 1.87 10.13
N ARG A 43 3.62 1.12 11.19
CA ARG A 43 2.32 0.46 11.33
C ARG A 43 1.18 1.45 11.50
N THR A 44 1.43 2.58 12.16
CA THR A 44 0.39 3.60 12.39
C THR A 44 0.19 4.51 11.18
N MET A 45 1.25 4.86 10.45
CA MET A 45 1.14 5.65 9.21
C MET A 45 0.39 4.91 8.10
N PHE A 46 0.71 3.62 7.93
CA PHE A 46 0.20 2.82 6.81
C PHE A 46 -0.90 1.84 7.22
N ALA A 47 -1.33 1.86 8.49
CA ALA A 47 -2.31 0.94 9.05
C ALA A 47 -1.96 -0.55 8.84
N PHE A 48 -0.68 -0.90 9.02
CA PHE A 48 -0.25 -2.30 9.01
C PHE A 48 -0.54 -2.98 10.35
N GLU A 49 -0.92 -4.25 10.28
CA GLU A 49 -1.01 -5.14 11.42
C GLU A 49 0.02 -6.25 11.33
N ASN A 50 0.35 -6.86 12.47
CA ASN A 50 1.40 -7.88 12.57
C ASN A 50 1.14 -9.15 11.73
N TRP A 51 -0.13 -9.40 11.35
CA TRP A 51 -0.57 -10.51 10.51
C TRP A 51 -0.75 -10.14 9.03
N HIS A 52 -0.49 -8.89 8.65
CA HIS A 52 -0.51 -8.48 7.25
C HIS A 52 0.70 -9.04 6.49
N SER A 53 0.63 -8.94 5.16
CA SER A 53 1.62 -9.46 4.21
C SER A 53 3.01 -8.84 4.42
N ALA A 54 4.02 -9.68 4.61
CA ALA A 54 5.42 -9.28 4.62
C ALA A 54 5.88 -8.77 3.23
N LEU A 55 5.31 -9.31 2.16
CA LEU A 55 5.56 -8.83 0.80
C LEU A 55 5.10 -7.38 0.63
N GLU A 56 3.91 -7.05 1.11
CA GLU A 56 3.43 -5.65 1.05
C GLU A 56 4.33 -4.72 1.84
N MET A 57 4.79 -5.13 3.03
CA MET A 57 5.75 -4.35 3.81
C MET A 57 7.06 -4.12 3.03
N LYS A 58 7.60 -5.16 2.37
CA LYS A 58 8.78 -5.04 1.50
C LYS A 58 8.55 -4.01 0.39
N LEU A 59 7.42 -4.12 -0.33
CA LEU A 59 7.09 -3.23 -1.44
C LEU A 59 6.97 -1.78 -0.98
N TYR A 60 6.40 -1.51 0.20
CA TYR A 60 6.36 -0.17 0.77
C TYR A 60 7.76 0.35 1.14
N ILE A 61 8.63 -0.48 1.72
CA ILE A 61 10.03 -0.08 2.02
C ILE A 61 10.73 0.29 0.72
N GLN A 62 10.64 -0.54 -0.32
CA GLN A 62 11.24 -0.26 -1.63
C GLN A 62 10.66 1.01 -2.26
N ARG A 63 9.34 1.20 -2.16
CA ARG A 63 8.62 2.33 -2.76
C ARG A 63 8.95 3.67 -2.10
N TYR A 64 9.21 3.69 -0.79
CA TYR A 64 9.34 4.91 0.02
C TYR A 64 10.71 5.06 0.70
N ILE A 65 11.72 4.28 0.31
CA ILE A 65 13.07 4.35 0.89
C ILE A 65 13.67 5.77 0.88
N HIS A 66 13.40 6.56 -0.16
CA HIS A 66 13.85 7.95 -0.29
C HIS A 66 13.14 8.94 0.66
N HIS A 67 12.04 8.52 1.29
CA HIS A 67 11.28 9.28 2.27
C HIS A 67 11.39 8.72 3.70
N ILE A 68 12.19 7.68 3.92
CA ILE A 68 12.29 7.01 5.23
C ILE A 68 12.73 7.95 6.36
N GLY A 69 13.55 8.96 6.03
CA GLY A 69 13.98 10.00 6.99
C GLY A 69 12.88 10.95 7.42
N GLY A 70 11.83 11.14 6.60
CA GLY A 70 10.68 12.00 6.91
C GLY A 70 9.50 11.27 7.55
N LEU A 71 9.66 9.99 7.89
CA LEU A 71 8.64 9.22 8.59
C LEU A 71 8.35 9.73 10.02
N PRO A 72 9.36 10.13 10.82
CA PRO A 72 9.10 10.58 12.20
C PRO A 72 8.45 11.97 12.28
N ASP A 73 8.62 12.82 11.26
CA ASP A 73 8.22 14.24 11.29
C ASP A 73 7.21 14.63 10.20
N PHE A 74 6.79 13.66 9.37
CA PHE A 74 5.84 13.83 8.26
C PHE A 74 6.22 14.88 7.21
N THR A 75 7.49 15.28 7.13
CA THR A 75 7.96 16.30 6.16
C THR A 75 7.81 15.86 4.70
N ALA A 76 7.75 14.54 4.46
CA ALA A 76 7.50 13.97 3.13
C ALA A 76 6.03 13.98 2.72
N LEU A 77 5.08 14.17 3.66
CA LEU A 77 3.66 14.13 3.36
C LEU A 77 3.17 15.43 2.77
N ARG A 78 2.30 15.32 1.76
CA ARG A 78 1.58 16.44 1.16
C ARG A 78 0.09 16.18 1.27
N PHE A 79 -0.63 17.21 1.69
CA PHE A 79 -2.07 17.16 1.88
C PHE A 79 -2.76 18.07 0.86
N THR A 80 -3.95 17.66 0.45
CA THR A 80 -4.86 18.51 -0.32
C THR A 80 -5.55 19.52 0.61
N LYS A 81 -6.14 20.58 0.04
CA LYS A 81 -6.74 21.67 0.82
C LYS A 81 -7.98 21.21 1.62
N TYR A 82 -8.78 20.34 1.03
CA TYR A 82 -9.97 19.73 1.65
C TYR A 82 -9.81 18.21 1.65
N ASN A 83 -10.86 17.46 1.98
CA ASN A 83 -10.85 16.01 1.83
C ASN A 83 -10.60 15.58 0.36
N GLN A 84 -10.23 14.32 0.14
CA GLN A 84 -9.92 13.79 -1.20
C GLN A 84 -11.14 13.83 -2.14
N TYR A 85 -12.36 13.70 -1.59
CA TYR A 85 -13.57 13.78 -2.40
C TYR A 85 -13.72 15.17 -3.04
N GLU A 86 -13.60 16.23 -2.26
CA GLU A 86 -13.71 17.60 -2.76
C GLU A 86 -12.50 18.04 -3.57
N SER A 87 -11.28 17.71 -3.11
CA SER A 87 -10.05 18.22 -3.73
C SER A 87 -9.61 17.45 -4.97
N MET A 88 -10.06 16.20 -5.14
CA MET A 88 -9.62 15.33 -6.24
C MET A 88 -10.81 14.73 -6.99
N ILE A 89 -11.76 14.10 -6.30
CA ILE A 89 -12.86 13.38 -6.97
C ILE A 89 -13.80 14.35 -7.72
N LEU A 90 -14.27 15.42 -7.09
CA LEU A 90 -15.16 16.40 -7.74
C LEU A 90 -14.52 17.04 -9.00
N PRO A 91 -13.26 17.52 -8.98
CA PRO A 91 -12.58 17.98 -10.19
C PRO A 91 -12.53 16.92 -11.31
N MET A 92 -12.25 15.66 -10.98
CA MET A 92 -12.21 14.58 -11.97
C MET A 92 -13.59 14.28 -12.56
N ILE A 93 -14.65 14.26 -11.74
CA ILE A 93 -16.03 14.10 -12.21
C ILE A 93 -16.37 15.22 -13.20
N LYS A 94 -16.09 16.47 -12.84
CA LYS A 94 -16.37 17.63 -13.70
C LYS A 94 -15.62 17.58 -15.03
N TYR A 95 -14.36 17.14 -15.00
CA TYR A 95 -13.58 16.91 -16.22
C TYR A 95 -14.28 15.89 -17.12
N LEU A 96 -14.60 14.71 -16.60
CA LEU A 96 -15.22 13.62 -17.37
C LEU A 96 -16.63 13.98 -17.89
N GLU A 97 -17.45 14.67 -17.09
CA GLU A 97 -18.75 15.22 -17.52
C GLU A 97 -18.58 16.15 -18.73
N GLY A 98 -17.53 16.97 -18.74
CA GLY A 98 -17.19 17.85 -19.87
C GLY A 98 -16.87 17.12 -21.18
N PHE A 99 -16.46 15.85 -21.09
CA PHE A 99 -16.24 14.96 -22.25
C PHE A 99 -17.41 14.01 -22.52
N GLY A 100 -18.56 14.22 -21.86
CA GLY A 100 -19.77 13.44 -22.09
C GLY A 100 -19.75 12.03 -21.49
N VAL A 101 -18.86 11.76 -20.52
CA VAL A 101 -18.84 10.48 -19.79
C VAL A 101 -20.16 10.30 -19.02
N GLN A 102 -20.73 9.10 -19.10
CA GLN A 102 -22.00 8.77 -18.45
C GLN A 102 -21.75 8.18 -17.05
N PHE A 103 -22.35 8.78 -16.03
CA PHE A 103 -22.28 8.30 -14.65
C PHE A 103 -23.60 7.65 -14.25
N HIS A 104 -23.56 6.37 -13.88
CA HIS A 104 -24.73 5.62 -13.41
C HIS A 104 -24.64 5.38 -11.90
N TYR A 105 -25.47 6.10 -11.13
CA TYR A 105 -25.59 5.94 -9.69
C TYR A 105 -26.69 4.94 -9.33
N ASN A 106 -26.67 4.42 -8.10
CA ASN A 106 -27.64 3.44 -7.60
C ASN A 106 -27.70 2.14 -8.43
N THR A 107 -26.62 1.83 -9.16
CA THR A 107 -26.48 0.59 -9.92
C THR A 107 -25.48 -0.31 -9.22
N LYS A 108 -25.92 -1.52 -8.83
CA LYS A 108 -25.05 -2.57 -8.28
C LYS A 108 -24.80 -3.61 -9.37
N VAL A 109 -23.55 -3.78 -9.79
CA VAL A 109 -23.16 -4.87 -10.70
C VAL A 109 -23.06 -6.14 -9.88
N GLU A 110 -23.86 -7.16 -10.19
CA GLU A 110 -23.92 -8.41 -9.41
C GLU A 110 -23.11 -9.55 -10.02
N ASN A 111 -22.92 -9.53 -11.34
CA ASN A 111 -22.13 -10.52 -12.07
C ASN A 111 -21.60 -9.91 -13.36
N VAL A 112 -20.54 -10.51 -13.91
CA VAL A 112 -20.04 -10.24 -15.27
C VAL A 112 -19.85 -11.59 -15.94
N GLU A 113 -20.57 -11.82 -17.04
CA GLU A 113 -20.46 -13.06 -17.81
C GLU A 113 -19.33 -12.96 -18.82
N PHE A 114 -18.44 -13.95 -18.80
CA PHE A 114 -17.34 -14.07 -19.74
C PHE A 114 -17.50 -15.35 -20.54
N ASP A 115 -17.42 -15.24 -21.87
CA ASP A 115 -17.28 -16.40 -22.76
C ASP A 115 -15.79 -16.74 -22.92
N ILE A 116 -15.27 -17.57 -22.01
CA ILE A 116 -13.86 -17.96 -22.01
C ILE A 116 -13.69 -19.21 -22.87
N GLN A 117 -13.04 -19.05 -24.03
CA GLN A 117 -12.74 -20.13 -24.97
C GLN A 117 -11.24 -20.47 -24.93
N GLU A 118 -10.87 -21.75 -25.10
CA GLU A 118 -9.47 -22.24 -24.97
C GLU A 118 -8.45 -21.47 -25.84
N TYR A 119 -8.87 -20.94 -26.99
CA TYR A 119 -8.02 -20.24 -27.96
C TYR A 119 -8.28 -18.74 -28.05
N LYS A 120 -9.11 -18.16 -27.16
CA LYS A 120 -9.40 -16.74 -27.15
C LYS A 120 -9.41 -16.22 -25.72
N LYS A 121 -8.35 -15.50 -25.35
CA LYS A 121 -8.37 -14.65 -24.15
C LYS A 121 -9.38 -13.53 -24.38
N VAL A 122 -10.41 -13.48 -23.54
CA VAL A 122 -11.22 -12.27 -23.32
C VAL A 122 -10.47 -11.39 -22.33
#